data_AF-A0A9P5WLH3-F1
#
_entry.id   AF-A0A9P5WLH3-F1
#
_cell.length_a   1.000
_cell.length_b   1.000
_cell.length_c   1.000
_cell.angle_alpha   90.00
_cell.angle_beta   90.00
_cell.angle_gamma   90.00
#
_symmetry.space_group_name_H-M   'P 1'
#
loop_
_entity.id
_entity.type
_entity.pdbx_description
1 polymer ?
#
loop_
_entity_poly.entity_id
_entity_poly.type
_entity_poly.pdbx_seq_one_letter_code
_entity_poly.pdbx_strand_id
1 'polypeptide(L)'
;MHLALTTLDRFVADGVFYAELNEFFQRELAAEGYSGVEVRVTPARTEIIIRATQTQEILGVQGRRIRELTSLVQKRFKFPENTVELYAEKVSFRGLCAIAQCESLKYKLLNGVAVRRACYGVVRYIMESGAKGCEGVLGVKVKIMLPWDPQGKMGPKTPLPDMVTIMEPKEEAPILAPISESREEVVAPVAVAPVEA
;
A
#
# COMPACT_ATOMS: atom_id res chain seq x y z
N MET A 1 -29.75 -22.70 -8.56
CA MET A 1 -28.91 -23.76 -7.95
C MET A 1 -27.64 -23.10 -7.43
N HIS A 2 -27.45 -22.99 -6.12
CA HIS A 2 -26.15 -22.58 -5.58
C HIS A 2 -25.21 -23.78 -5.63
N LEU A 3 -24.14 -23.67 -6.43
CA LEU A 3 -22.99 -24.56 -6.30
C LEU A 3 -22.35 -24.28 -4.94
N ALA A 4 -22.57 -25.18 -3.99
CA ALA A 4 -21.87 -25.20 -2.71
C ALA A 4 -20.44 -25.69 -2.94
N LEU A 5 -19.61 -24.83 -3.55
CA LEU A 5 -18.16 -25.00 -3.62
C LEU A 5 -17.61 -25.19 -2.20
N THR A 6 -16.61 -26.05 -2.05
CA THR A 6 -15.94 -26.18 -0.75
C THR A 6 -15.24 -24.86 -0.41
N THR A 7 -14.96 -24.64 0.87
CA THR A 7 -14.21 -23.45 1.30
C THR A 7 -12.86 -23.34 0.60
N LEU A 8 -12.19 -24.48 0.36
CA LEU A 8 -10.94 -24.56 -0.39
C LEU A 8 -11.11 -24.15 -1.86
N ASP A 9 -12.11 -24.70 -2.56
CA ASP A 9 -12.35 -24.37 -3.98
C ASP A 9 -12.69 -22.88 -4.15
N ARG A 10 -13.41 -22.28 -3.19
CA ARG A 10 -13.67 -20.84 -3.17
C ARG A 10 -12.37 -20.03 -3.06
N PHE A 11 -11.49 -20.35 -2.10
CA PHE A 11 -10.20 -19.65 -1.97
C PHE A 11 -9.32 -19.79 -3.22
N VAL A 12 -9.32 -20.97 -3.87
CA VAL A 12 -8.59 -21.17 -5.11
C VAL A 12 -9.20 -20.34 -6.26
N ALA A 13 -10.52 -20.30 -6.39
CA ALA A 13 -11.21 -19.50 -7.40
C ALA A 13 -10.95 -17.99 -7.21
N ASP A 14 -11.03 -17.49 -5.97
CA ASP A 14 -10.75 -16.08 -5.64
C ASP A 14 -9.28 -15.72 -5.92
N GLY A 15 -8.34 -16.65 -5.66
CA GLY A 15 -6.92 -16.48 -5.97
C GLY A 15 -6.63 -16.46 -7.49
N VAL A 16 -7.28 -17.33 -8.26
CA VAL A 16 -7.20 -17.34 -9.74
C VAL A 16 -7.78 -16.06 -10.32
N PHE A 17 -8.92 -15.60 -9.80
CA PHE A 17 -9.54 -14.32 -10.18
C PHE A 17 -8.60 -13.12 -9.93
N TYR A 18 -7.97 -13.07 -8.77
CA TYR A 18 -6.97 -12.04 -8.45
C TYR A 18 -5.77 -12.07 -9.41
N ALA A 19 -5.26 -13.27 -9.73
CA ALA A 19 -4.13 -13.42 -10.64
C ALA A 19 -4.46 -12.99 -12.07
N GLU A 20 -5.63 -13.38 -12.60
CA GLU A 20 -6.06 -12.99 -13.96
C GLU A 20 -6.30 -11.46 -14.06
N LEU A 21 -6.92 -10.84 -13.04
CA LEU A 21 -7.07 -9.38 -12.98
C LEU A 21 -5.72 -8.66 -12.92
N ASN A 22 -4.80 -9.10 -12.06
CA ASN A 22 -3.51 -8.44 -11.91
C ASN A 22 -2.68 -8.51 -13.21
N GLU A 23 -2.66 -9.66 -13.88
CA GLU A 23 -1.98 -9.83 -15.17
C GLU A 23 -2.62 -8.98 -16.29
N PHE A 24 -3.96 -8.88 -16.31
CA PHE A 24 -4.67 -8.02 -17.26
C PHE A 24 -4.30 -6.55 -17.09
N PHE A 25 -4.40 -6.01 -15.87
CA PHE A 25 -4.08 -4.60 -15.61
C PHE A 25 -2.58 -4.30 -15.75
N GLN A 26 -1.70 -5.24 -15.40
CA GLN A 26 -0.26 -5.09 -15.59
C GLN A 26 0.14 -5.05 -17.08
N ARG A 27 -0.66 -5.59 -18.00
CA ARG A 27 -0.44 -5.45 -19.44
C ARG A 27 -1.04 -4.15 -19.99
N GLU A 28 -2.28 -3.86 -19.65
CA GLU A 28 -3.05 -2.74 -20.21
C GLU A 28 -2.58 -1.38 -19.67
N LEU A 29 -2.23 -1.30 -18.38
CA LEU A 29 -1.89 -0.05 -17.68
C LEU A 29 -0.38 0.17 -17.52
N ALA A 30 0.45 -0.63 -18.21
CA ALA A 30 1.92 -0.59 -18.11
C ALA A 30 2.54 0.77 -18.51
N ALA A 31 1.80 1.60 -19.26
CA ALA A 31 2.21 2.96 -19.63
C ALA A 31 1.98 3.98 -18.50
N GLU A 32 1.00 3.71 -17.62
CA GLU A 32 0.50 4.65 -16.60
C GLU A 32 1.19 4.48 -15.23
N GLY A 33 2.14 3.54 -15.16
CA GLY A 33 2.86 3.17 -13.96
C GLY A 33 1.94 2.40 -13.02
N TYR A 34 1.60 1.17 -13.40
CA TYR A 34 0.82 0.25 -12.60
C TYR A 34 1.63 -0.19 -11.36
N SER A 35 0.95 -0.33 -10.22
CA SER A 35 1.60 -0.72 -8.95
C SER A 35 0.97 -1.94 -8.30
N GLY A 36 -0.23 -2.35 -8.72
CA GLY A 36 -0.97 -3.45 -8.14
C GLY A 36 -2.47 -3.15 -8.03
N VAL A 37 -3.23 -4.19 -7.70
CA VAL A 37 -4.67 -4.14 -7.47
C VAL A 37 -4.99 -4.70 -6.09
N GLU A 38 -5.98 -4.11 -5.46
CA GLU A 38 -6.61 -4.58 -4.22
C GLU A 38 -8.10 -4.85 -4.52
N VAL A 39 -8.56 -6.07 -4.29
CA VAL A 39 -9.96 -6.47 -4.51
C VAL A 39 -10.66 -6.57 -3.15
N ARG A 40 -11.76 -5.86 -2.98
CA ARG A 40 -12.63 -5.91 -1.80
C ARG A 40 -13.97 -6.50 -2.20
N VAL A 41 -14.20 -7.75 -1.82
CA VAL A 41 -15.43 -8.48 -2.11
C VAL A 41 -16.44 -8.24 -0.99
N THR A 42 -17.41 -7.37 -1.21
CA THR A 42 -18.60 -7.23 -0.35
C THR A 42 -19.74 -8.07 -0.96
N PRO A 43 -20.59 -8.76 -0.18
CA PRO A 43 -21.67 -9.59 -0.75
C PRO A 43 -22.65 -8.86 -1.68
N ALA A 44 -22.72 -7.53 -1.60
CA ALA A 44 -23.55 -6.69 -2.48
C ALA A 44 -22.79 -6.06 -3.66
N ARG A 45 -21.48 -5.82 -3.54
CA ARG A 45 -20.63 -5.16 -4.56
C ARG A 45 -19.18 -5.61 -4.44
N THR A 46 -18.52 -5.79 -5.58
CA THR A 46 -17.07 -6.03 -5.63
C THR A 46 -16.36 -4.75 -6.04
N GLU A 47 -15.56 -4.20 -5.13
CA GLU A 47 -14.76 -2.99 -5.36
C GLU A 47 -13.35 -3.41 -5.77
N ILE A 48 -12.87 -2.92 -6.91
CA ILE A 48 -11.52 -3.16 -7.42
C ILE A 48 -10.74 -1.85 -7.40
N ILE A 49 -9.76 -1.76 -6.51
CA ILE A 49 -8.92 -0.57 -6.33
C ILE A 49 -7.61 -0.78 -7.11
N ILE A 50 -7.46 -0.07 -8.23
CA ILE A 50 -6.23 0.00 -9.01
C ILE A 50 -5.31 1.02 -8.36
N ARG A 51 -4.11 0.59 -7.96
CA ARG A 51 -3.05 1.47 -7.45
C ARG A 51 -2.11 1.80 -8.60
N ALA A 52 -2.00 3.09 -8.95
CA ALA A 52 -1.16 3.55 -10.06
C ALA A 52 -0.51 4.92 -9.82
N THR A 53 0.45 5.30 -10.67
CA THR A 53 1.10 6.61 -10.57
C THR A 53 0.33 7.74 -11.26
N GLN A 54 -0.33 7.43 -12.39
CA GLN A 54 -1.10 8.38 -13.21
C GLN A 54 -2.58 7.98 -13.24
N THR A 55 -3.35 8.40 -12.24
CA THR A 55 -4.79 8.06 -12.17
C THR A 55 -5.62 8.72 -13.28
N GLN A 56 -5.23 9.91 -13.75
CA GLN A 56 -5.99 10.66 -14.77
C GLN A 56 -6.13 9.91 -16.10
N GLU A 57 -5.06 9.26 -16.56
CA GLU A 57 -5.03 8.48 -17.81
C GLU A 57 -5.82 7.16 -17.71
N ILE A 58 -5.93 6.57 -16.50
CA ILE A 58 -6.74 5.38 -16.22
C ILE A 58 -8.24 5.74 -16.24
N LEU A 59 -8.62 6.89 -15.68
CA LEU A 59 -9.99 7.41 -15.83
C LEU A 59 -10.29 7.72 -17.31
N GLY A 60 -9.33 8.35 -17.99
CA GLY A 60 -9.48 8.86 -19.35
C GLY A 60 -10.50 10.00 -19.45
N VAL A 61 -10.76 10.44 -20.69
CA VAL A 61 -11.70 11.55 -20.97
C VAL A 61 -13.08 11.23 -20.39
N GLN A 62 -13.56 12.07 -19.47
CA GLN A 62 -14.86 11.93 -18.78
C GLN A 62 -15.10 10.56 -18.10
N GLY A 63 -14.04 9.85 -17.69
CA GLY A 63 -14.20 8.51 -17.11
C GLY A 63 -14.55 7.42 -18.13
N ARG A 64 -14.35 7.68 -19.43
CA ARG A 64 -14.65 6.71 -20.50
C ARG A 64 -13.84 5.42 -20.35
N ARG A 65 -12.53 5.53 -20.12
CA ARG A 65 -11.63 4.37 -20.09
C ARG A 65 -11.91 3.47 -18.89
N ILE A 66 -12.15 4.04 -17.72
CA ILE A 66 -12.52 3.24 -16.54
C ILE A 66 -13.88 2.52 -16.74
N ARG A 67 -14.86 3.14 -17.42
CA ARG A 67 -16.13 2.47 -17.78
C ARG A 67 -15.95 1.35 -18.80
N GLU A 68 -15.05 1.51 -19.76
CA GLU A 68 -14.67 0.47 -20.73
C GLU A 68 -14.00 -0.72 -19.99
N LEU A 69 -13.05 -0.45 -19.07
CA LEU A 69 -12.44 -1.47 -18.21
C LEU A 69 -13.47 -2.19 -17.33
N THR A 70 -14.41 -1.47 -16.70
CA THR A 70 -15.50 -2.08 -15.94
C THR A 70 -16.36 -3.01 -16.80
N SER A 71 -16.69 -2.57 -18.03
CA SER A 71 -17.48 -3.37 -18.97
C SER A 71 -16.75 -4.66 -19.41
N LEU A 72 -15.42 -4.60 -19.58
CA LEU A 72 -14.60 -5.76 -19.91
C LEU A 72 -14.56 -6.77 -18.75
N VAL A 73 -14.30 -6.29 -17.53
CA VAL A 73 -14.27 -7.14 -16.32
C VAL A 73 -15.63 -7.80 -16.07
N GLN A 74 -16.73 -7.03 -16.13
CA GLN A 74 -18.09 -7.58 -15.95
C GLN A 74 -18.41 -8.68 -16.97
N LYS A 75 -18.11 -8.46 -18.26
CA LYS A 75 -18.35 -9.44 -19.33
C LYS A 75 -17.44 -10.67 -19.24
N ARG A 76 -16.16 -10.49 -18.87
CA ARG A 76 -15.17 -11.58 -18.75
C ARG A 76 -15.54 -12.55 -17.63
N PHE A 77 -15.86 -12.03 -16.46
CA PHE A 77 -16.13 -12.82 -15.25
C PHE A 77 -17.62 -13.12 -15.02
N LYS A 78 -18.50 -12.66 -15.92
CA LYS A 78 -19.95 -12.91 -15.91
C LYS A 78 -20.64 -12.42 -14.63
N PHE A 79 -20.19 -11.28 -14.09
CA PHE A 79 -20.86 -10.64 -12.97
C PHE A 79 -22.21 -10.05 -13.40
N PRO A 80 -23.19 -9.93 -12.48
CA PRO A 80 -24.40 -9.16 -12.74
C PRO A 80 -24.05 -7.69 -12.99
N GLU A 81 -24.80 -7.02 -13.86
CA GLU A 81 -24.62 -5.60 -14.16
C GLU A 81 -24.63 -4.75 -12.88
N ASN A 82 -23.77 -3.74 -12.81
CA ASN A 82 -23.56 -2.87 -11.65
C ASN A 82 -23.06 -3.55 -10.36
N THR A 83 -22.62 -4.82 -10.40
CA THR A 83 -22.02 -5.49 -9.22
C THR A 83 -20.55 -5.13 -9.00
N VAL A 84 -19.84 -4.73 -10.05
CA VAL A 84 -18.40 -4.44 -10.02
C VAL A 84 -18.17 -2.93 -10.20
N GLU A 85 -17.45 -2.34 -9.26
CA GLU A 85 -17.01 -0.94 -9.29
C GLU A 85 -15.47 -0.86 -9.28
N LEU A 86 -14.92 0.05 -10.08
CA LEU A 86 -13.49 0.24 -10.25
C LEU A 86 -13.08 1.64 -9.77
N TYR A 87 -12.07 1.67 -8.91
CA TYR A 87 -11.50 2.90 -8.34
C TYR A 87 -10.02 3.00 -8.69
N ALA A 88 -9.54 4.21 -8.99
CA ALA A 88 -8.14 4.48 -9.25
C ALA A 88 -7.54 5.29 -8.09
N GLU A 89 -6.69 4.65 -7.28
CA GLU A 89 -5.99 5.28 -6.16
C GLU A 89 -4.55 5.62 -6.57
N LYS A 90 -4.08 6.81 -6.19
CA LYS A 90 -2.71 7.23 -6.46
C LYS A 90 -1.74 6.63 -5.44
N VAL A 91 -0.70 5.95 -5.92
CA VAL A 91 0.37 5.39 -5.07
C VAL A 91 1.09 6.52 -4.33
N SER A 92 1.15 6.44 -2.99
CA SER A 92 1.78 7.47 -2.15
C SER A 92 3.26 7.69 -2.48
N PHE A 93 4.02 6.60 -2.65
CA PHE A 93 5.47 6.65 -2.92
C PHE A 93 5.83 5.83 -4.16
N ARG A 94 5.75 6.43 -5.36
CA ARG A 94 6.10 5.76 -6.62
C ARG A 94 7.52 5.18 -6.67
N GLY A 95 8.46 5.74 -5.90
CA GLY A 95 9.86 5.28 -5.83
C GLY A 95 10.07 3.97 -5.06
N LEU A 96 9.16 3.61 -4.15
CA LEU A 96 9.25 2.38 -3.35
C LEU A 96 8.54 1.17 -4.00
N CYS A 97 7.71 1.39 -5.03
CA CYS A 97 7.07 0.30 -5.76
C CYS A 97 8.00 -0.31 -6.81
N ALA A 98 8.35 -1.58 -6.65
CA ALA A 98 9.20 -2.30 -7.59
C ALA A 98 8.60 -2.40 -9.01
N ILE A 99 7.27 -2.61 -9.14
CA ILE A 99 6.59 -2.77 -10.43
C ILE A 99 6.66 -1.46 -11.24
N ALA A 100 6.26 -0.34 -10.64
CA ALA A 100 6.30 0.97 -11.28
C ALA A 100 7.73 1.42 -11.66
N GLN A 101 8.75 0.99 -10.91
CA GLN A 101 10.16 1.22 -11.27
C GLN A 101 10.67 0.28 -12.38
N CYS A 102 10.23 -0.99 -12.41
CA CYS A 102 10.48 -1.90 -13.54
C CYS A 102 9.87 -1.36 -14.84
N GLU A 103 8.63 -0.87 -14.81
CA GLU A 103 7.97 -0.25 -15.96
C GLU A 103 8.68 1.03 -16.39
N SER A 104 9.03 1.90 -15.44
CA SER A 104 9.84 3.10 -15.71
C SER A 104 11.20 2.78 -16.33
N LEU A 105 11.83 1.66 -15.94
CA LEU A 105 13.10 1.20 -16.52
C LEU A 105 12.89 0.63 -17.94
N LYS A 106 11.88 -0.23 -18.13
CA LYS A 106 11.47 -0.77 -19.43
C LYS A 106 11.22 0.35 -20.44
N TYR A 107 10.45 1.37 -20.07
CA TYR A 107 10.15 2.52 -20.93
C TYR A 107 11.41 3.32 -21.29
N LYS A 108 12.30 3.60 -20.32
CA LYS A 108 13.59 4.27 -20.59
C LYS A 108 14.47 3.49 -21.57
N LEU A 109 14.52 2.16 -21.45
CA LEU A 109 15.30 1.30 -22.35
C LEU A 109 14.70 1.24 -23.76
N LEU A 110 13.37 1.13 -23.87
CA LEU A 110 12.66 1.17 -25.17
C LEU A 110 12.84 2.51 -25.89
N ASN A 111 12.91 3.62 -25.14
CA ASN A 111 13.17 4.96 -25.68
C ASN A 111 14.66 5.21 -26.03
N GLY A 112 15.49 4.17 -26.11
CA GLY A 112 16.88 4.28 -26.54
C GLY A 112 17.83 4.98 -25.54
N VAL A 113 17.42 5.17 -24.28
CA VAL A 113 18.33 5.71 -23.26
C VAL A 113 19.41 4.69 -22.95
N ALA A 114 20.68 5.09 -23.03
CA ALA A 114 21.82 4.24 -22.74
C ALA A 114 21.65 3.46 -21.42
N VAL A 115 21.80 2.12 -21.47
CA VAL A 115 21.44 1.19 -20.38
C VAL A 115 22.00 1.64 -19.02
N ARG A 116 23.29 2.00 -18.97
CA ARG A 116 23.96 2.51 -17.76
C ARG A 116 23.26 3.75 -17.17
N ARG A 117 22.84 4.70 -18.00
CA ARG A 117 22.12 5.91 -17.60
C ARG A 117 20.70 5.61 -17.13
N ALA A 118 20.00 4.68 -17.80
CA ALA A 118 18.66 4.26 -17.40
C ALA A 118 18.68 3.55 -16.03
N CYS A 119 19.58 2.58 -15.83
CA CYS A 119 19.73 1.84 -14.59
C CYS A 119 20.14 2.74 -13.42
N TYR A 120 21.23 3.52 -13.54
CA TYR A 120 21.63 4.42 -12.45
C TYR A 120 20.57 5.49 -12.16
N GLY A 121 19.84 5.98 -13.16
CA GLY A 121 18.75 6.92 -12.96
C GLY A 121 17.55 6.34 -12.20
N VAL A 122 17.30 5.03 -12.29
CA VAL A 122 16.25 4.34 -11.51
C VAL A 122 16.76 3.99 -10.10
N VAL A 123 17.97 3.42 -9.99
CA VAL A 123 18.63 3.13 -8.69
C VAL A 123 18.71 4.40 -7.83
N ARG A 124 19.22 5.50 -8.39
CA ARG A 124 19.31 6.80 -7.70
C ARG A 124 17.93 7.28 -7.22
N TYR A 125 16.91 7.21 -8.07
CA TYR A 125 15.55 7.63 -7.72
C TYR A 125 14.93 6.79 -6.59
N ILE A 126 15.20 5.48 -6.55
CA ILE A 126 14.76 4.59 -5.47
C ILE A 126 15.44 4.97 -4.14
N MET A 127 16.76 5.22 -4.16
CA MET A 127 17.51 5.64 -2.96
C MET A 127 17.08 7.03 -2.48
N GLU A 128 16.90 8.00 -3.39
CA GLU A 128 16.35 9.35 -3.08
C GLU A 128 14.92 9.29 -2.51
N SER A 129 14.17 8.22 -2.80
CA SER A 129 12.82 7.97 -2.25
C SER A 129 12.83 7.31 -0.86
N GLY A 130 13.99 7.15 -0.22
CA GLY A 130 14.10 6.61 1.14
C GLY A 130 14.15 5.08 1.25
N ALA A 131 14.48 4.37 0.16
CA ALA A 131 14.75 2.93 0.23
C ALA A 131 16.07 2.64 0.96
N LYS A 132 16.12 1.55 1.72
CA LYS A 132 17.36 1.08 2.38
C LYS A 132 18.39 0.56 1.36
N GLY A 133 17.91 0.02 0.24
CA GLY A 133 18.71 -0.50 -0.84
C GLY A 133 17.84 -1.02 -1.99
N CYS A 134 18.43 -1.17 -3.17
CA CYS A 134 17.79 -1.83 -4.30
C CYS A 134 18.77 -2.70 -5.09
N GLU A 135 18.26 -3.83 -5.60
CA GLU A 135 18.98 -4.79 -6.43
C GLU A 135 18.23 -4.89 -7.77
N GLY A 136 18.96 -4.97 -8.88
CA GLY A 136 18.37 -5.06 -10.22
C GLY A 136 19.18 -5.96 -11.14
N VAL A 137 18.51 -6.93 -11.78
CA VAL A 137 19.07 -7.75 -12.87
C VAL A 137 18.48 -7.30 -14.20
N LEU A 138 19.32 -7.15 -15.23
CA LEU A 138 18.91 -6.80 -16.59
C LEU A 138 18.27 -8.02 -17.28
N GLY A 139 16.93 -8.04 -17.34
CA GLY A 139 16.17 -9.17 -17.87
C GLY A 139 14.63 -9.19 -17.71
N VAL A 140 13.93 -8.51 -16.79
CA VAL A 140 14.30 -7.56 -15.72
C VAL A 140 13.68 -7.99 -14.39
N LYS A 141 14.43 -7.87 -13.29
CA LYS A 141 13.95 -8.13 -11.92
C LYS A 141 14.52 -7.09 -10.96
N VAL A 142 13.66 -6.23 -10.39
CA VAL A 142 14.05 -5.25 -9.35
C VAL A 142 13.52 -5.71 -7.99
N LYS A 143 14.40 -5.76 -6.99
CA LYS A 143 14.03 -5.89 -5.57
C LYS A 143 14.29 -4.55 -4.88
N ILE A 144 13.30 -4.02 -4.19
CA ILE A 144 13.43 -2.81 -3.37
C ILE A 144 13.29 -3.22 -1.91
N MET A 145 14.29 -2.93 -1.08
CA MET A 145 14.20 -3.12 0.36
C MET A 145 13.50 -1.89 0.96
N LEU A 146 12.22 -2.06 1.31
CA LEU A 146 11.43 -1.01 1.93
C LEU A 146 12.03 -0.63 3.29
N PRO A 147 11.94 0.65 3.70
CA PRO A 147 12.29 1.05 5.06
C PRO A 147 11.40 0.34 6.08
N TRP A 148 11.91 0.18 7.31
CA TRP A 148 11.07 -0.21 8.45
C TRP A 148 10.32 1.02 8.92
N ASP A 149 9.01 0.91 9.10
CA ASP A 149 8.12 2.00 9.49
C ASP A 149 7.16 1.49 10.57
N PRO A 150 7.23 1.97 11.83
CA PRO A 150 6.34 1.52 12.90
C PRO A 150 4.86 1.87 12.64
N GLN A 151 4.56 2.86 11.78
CA GLN A 151 3.18 3.16 11.36
C GLN A 151 2.66 2.18 10.28
N GLY A 152 3.56 1.53 9.54
CA GLY A 152 3.25 0.55 8.50
C GLY A 152 2.59 1.12 7.25
N LYS A 153 2.90 2.38 6.89
CA LYS A 153 2.42 3.01 5.65
C LYS A 153 3.41 2.85 4.50
N MET A 154 4.71 2.94 4.80
CA MET A 154 5.78 2.86 3.78
C MET A 154 6.46 1.49 3.70
N GLY A 155 6.31 0.63 4.70
CA GLY A 155 6.97 -0.65 4.76
C GLY A 155 6.48 -1.54 5.91
N PRO A 156 7.15 -2.67 6.18
CA PRO A 156 6.75 -3.61 7.23
C PRO A 156 6.77 -2.96 8.62
N LYS A 157 5.74 -3.25 9.44
CA LYS A 157 5.65 -2.80 10.84
C LYS A 157 6.66 -3.51 11.74
N THR A 158 6.92 -4.79 11.48
CA THR A 158 7.91 -5.56 12.22
C THR A 158 9.33 -5.16 11.79
N PRO A 159 10.24 -4.86 12.74
CA PRO A 159 11.65 -4.66 12.42
C PRO A 159 12.28 -5.96 11.89
N LEU A 160 13.52 -5.88 11.42
CA LEU A 160 14.31 -7.08 11.12
C LEU A 160 14.48 -7.90 12.41
N PRO A 161 14.43 -9.25 12.35
CA PRO A 161 14.50 -10.08 13.55
C PRO A 161 15.80 -9.89 14.35
N ASP A 162 16.88 -9.50 13.67
CA ASP A 162 18.20 -9.27 14.27
C ASP A 162 18.39 -7.83 14.81
N MET A 163 17.38 -6.95 14.66
CA MET A 163 17.46 -5.55 15.08
C MET A 163 17.07 -5.39 16.56
N VAL A 164 18.06 -5.45 17.45
CA VAL A 164 17.89 -5.19 18.89
C VAL A 164 17.91 -3.69 19.16
N THR A 165 16.77 -3.11 19.53
CA THR A 165 16.69 -1.72 20.02
C THR A 165 17.01 -1.68 21.51
N ILE A 166 18.22 -1.27 21.86
CA ILE A 166 18.58 -0.95 23.24
C ILE A 166 17.96 0.40 23.57
N MET A 167 16.98 0.42 24.48
CA MET A 167 16.44 1.68 25.00
C MET A 167 17.47 2.27 25.97
N GLU A 168 17.81 3.55 25.78
CA GLU A 168 18.62 4.28 26.75
C GLU A 168 17.85 4.35 28.08
N PRO A 169 18.52 4.11 29.23
CA PRO A 169 17.86 4.21 30.52
C PRO A 169 17.36 5.64 30.72
N LYS A 170 16.14 5.77 31.23
CA LYS A 170 15.59 7.08 31.59
C LYS A 170 16.53 7.74 32.61
N GLU A 171 16.92 8.98 32.36
CA GLU A 171 17.66 9.77 33.35
C GLU A 171 16.75 10.01 34.57
N GLU A 172 16.97 9.22 35.61
CA GLU A 172 16.37 9.45 36.93
C GLU A 172 17.22 10.49 37.66
N ALA A 173 16.59 11.58 38.10
CA ALA A 173 17.27 12.57 38.92
C ALA A 173 17.81 11.90 40.19
N PRO A 174 19.09 12.11 40.56
CA PRO A 174 19.68 11.43 41.70
C PRO A 174 18.90 11.78 42.98
N ILE A 175 18.43 10.76 43.68
CA ILE A 175 17.69 10.91 44.94
C ILE A 175 18.67 11.33 46.04
N LEU A 176 18.87 12.65 46.17
CA LEU A 176 19.83 13.26 47.11
C LEU A 176 19.40 13.11 48.58
N ALA A 177 18.11 12.87 48.85
CA ALA A 177 17.54 12.66 50.17
C ALA A 177 16.28 11.78 50.08
N PRO A 178 15.95 10.98 51.11
CA PRO A 178 14.71 10.20 51.13
C PRO A 178 13.49 11.13 51.14
N ILE A 179 12.74 11.13 50.03
CA ILE A 179 11.44 11.80 49.92
C ILE A 179 10.32 10.81 50.19
N SER A 180 9.36 11.21 51.03
CA SER A 180 8.10 10.49 51.20
C SER A 180 7.02 11.15 50.36
N GLU A 181 6.71 10.59 49.19
CA GLU A 181 5.47 10.93 48.48
C GLU A 181 4.27 10.32 49.22
N SER A 182 3.77 11.03 50.22
CA SER A 182 2.43 10.80 50.73
C SER A 182 1.43 11.16 49.63
N ARG A 183 0.85 10.13 49.00
CA ARG A 183 -0.27 10.29 48.06
C ARG A 183 -1.50 10.74 48.84
N GLU A 184 -1.55 12.02 49.20
CA GLU A 184 -2.79 12.65 49.64
C GLU A 184 -3.81 12.48 48.53
N GLU A 185 -4.99 11.97 48.87
CA GLU A 185 -6.13 12.06 47.98
C GLU A 185 -6.37 13.56 47.77
N VAL A 186 -6.31 14.01 46.52
CA VAL A 186 -6.78 15.34 46.16
C VAL A 186 -8.29 15.31 46.32
N VAL A 187 -8.75 15.54 47.55
CA VAL A 187 -10.16 15.73 47.88
C VAL A 187 -10.60 16.95 47.09
N ALA A 188 -11.29 16.71 45.97
CA ALA A 188 -11.86 17.77 45.16
C ALA A 188 -12.69 18.67 46.09
N PRO A 189 -12.52 20.01 46.04
CA PRO A 189 -13.25 20.90 46.93
C PRO A 189 -14.74 20.68 46.74
N VAL A 190 -15.40 20.15 47.78
CA VAL A 190 -16.84 19.90 47.76
C VAL A 190 -17.52 21.24 47.57
N ALA A 191 -18.17 21.42 46.42
CA ALA A 191 -18.92 22.63 46.13
C ALA A 191 -20.05 22.77 47.15
N VAL A 192 -19.91 23.71 48.07
CA VAL A 192 -20.97 24.05 49.02
C VAL A 192 -22.08 24.73 48.23
N ALA A 193 -23.15 23.99 47.97
CA ALA A 193 -24.38 24.58 47.46
C ALA A 193 -24.95 25.55 48.53
N PRO A 194 -25.35 26.77 48.16
CA PRO A 194 -25.91 27.70 49.13
C PRO A 194 -27.28 27.18 49.61
N VAL A 195 -27.41 27.03 50.93
CA VAL A 195 -28.71 26.88 51.58
C VAL A 195 -29.20 28.28 51.90
N GLU A 196 -29.98 28.86 50.99
CA GLU A 196 -30.79 30.03 51.28
C GLU A 196 -32.02 29.60 52.10
N ALA A 197 -32.40 30.47 53.05
CA ALA A 197 -33.62 30.40 53.85
C ALA A 197 -34.37 31.74 53.74
#